data_AF-A0A1Q8DP47-F1
#
_entry.id   AF-A0A1Q8DP47-F1
#
_cell.length_a   1.000
_cell.length_b   1.000
_cell.length_c   1.000
_cell.angle_alpha   90.00
_cell.angle_beta   90.00
_cell.angle_gamma   90.00
#
_symmetry.space_group_name_H-M   'P 1'
#
loop_
_entity.id
_entity.type
_entity.pdbx_description
1 polymer ?
#
loop_
_entity_poly.entity_id
_entity_poly.type
_entity_poly.pdbx_seq_one_letter_code
_entity_poly.pdbx_strand_id
1 'polypeptide(L)'
;MSDYTHRMTLAVPEALMPQANQLALIVGESSDDDKTFAAANWQDKDGNLYAVCSTAIKSVVLGLFGVSLTDITLPTHAVNADVTAAQQALDKVVMYKQGDKVSTAKIMCAIDFEPLAAFDDMGLTIIESDLV
;
A
#
# COMPACT_ATOMS: atom_id res chain seq x y z
N MET A 1 -9.55 24.34 -3.31
CA MET A 1 -8.68 23.60 -2.36
C MET A 1 -8.68 22.16 -2.81
N SER A 2 -7.55 21.46 -2.73
CA SER A 2 -7.49 20.05 -3.08
C SER A 2 -8.14 19.23 -1.96
N ASP A 3 -8.99 18.26 -2.30
CA ASP A 3 -9.60 17.34 -1.31
C ASP A 3 -8.58 16.31 -0.77
N TYR A 4 -7.35 16.34 -1.29
CA TYR A 4 -6.22 15.53 -0.88
C TYR A 4 -5.53 16.12 0.35
N THR A 5 -6.05 15.80 1.53
CA THR A 5 -5.60 16.39 2.79
C THR A 5 -4.65 15.50 3.58
N HIS A 6 -4.46 14.24 3.18
CA HIS A 6 -3.61 13.27 3.89
C HIS A 6 -2.55 12.68 2.99
N ARG A 7 -1.48 12.17 3.59
CA ARG A 7 -0.47 11.35 2.90
C ARG A 7 -0.49 9.94 3.45
N MET A 8 -0.67 8.97 2.57
CA MET A 8 -0.62 7.55 2.88
C MET A 8 0.69 6.96 2.35
N THR A 9 1.40 6.29 3.24
CA THR A 9 2.66 5.61 2.97
C THR A 9 2.48 4.13 3.25
N LEU A 10 2.74 3.28 2.26
CA LEU A 10 2.55 1.83 2.34
C LEU A 10 3.89 1.11 2.18
N ALA A 11 4.08 0.05 2.96
CA ALA A 11 5.10 -0.97 2.75
C ALA A 11 4.43 -2.33 2.56
N VAL A 12 4.60 -2.90 1.38
CA VAL A 12 3.94 -4.12 0.91
C VAL A 12 4.98 -5.22 0.72
N PRO A 13 4.90 -6.34 1.45
CA PRO A 13 5.75 -7.50 1.17
C PRO A 13 5.59 -7.97 -0.27
N GLU A 14 6.67 -8.44 -0.90
CA GLU A 14 6.66 -8.90 -2.28
C GLU A 14 5.52 -9.92 -2.57
N ALA A 15 5.32 -10.86 -1.64
CA ALA A 15 4.29 -11.89 -1.75
C ALA A 15 2.83 -11.35 -1.71
N LEU A 16 2.62 -10.12 -1.25
CA LEU A 16 1.30 -9.46 -1.17
C LEU A 16 1.09 -8.40 -2.25
N MET A 17 2.10 -8.11 -3.09
CA MET A 17 2.00 -7.11 -4.16
C MET A 17 0.84 -7.36 -5.14
N PRO A 18 0.58 -8.60 -5.62
CA PRO A 18 -0.53 -8.84 -6.55
C PRO A 18 -1.89 -8.41 -5.96
N GLN A 19 -2.14 -8.76 -4.69
CA GLN A 19 -3.37 -8.40 -3.98
C GLN A 19 -3.41 -6.90 -3.68
N ALA A 20 -2.28 -6.31 -3.27
CA ALA A 20 -2.18 -4.89 -2.97
C ALA A 20 -2.43 -4.02 -4.20
N ASN A 21 -2.01 -4.47 -5.40
CA ASN A 21 -2.32 -3.80 -6.66
C ASN A 21 -3.81 -3.86 -7.02
N GLN A 22 -4.52 -4.95 -6.68
CA GLN A 22 -5.98 -4.99 -6.84
C GLN A 22 -6.68 -4.03 -5.87
N LEU A 23 -6.18 -3.92 -4.64
CA LEU A 23 -6.67 -2.92 -3.69
C LEU A 23 -6.40 -1.50 -4.19
N ALA A 24 -5.20 -1.23 -4.70
CA ALA A 24 -4.85 0.07 -5.27
C ALA A 24 -5.73 0.41 -6.48
N LEU A 25 -6.01 -0.54 -7.36
CA LEU A 25 -6.94 -0.35 -8.48
C LEU A 25 -8.36 0.03 -8.04
N ILE A 26 -8.86 -0.52 -6.93
CA ILE A 26 -10.20 -0.21 -6.41
C ILE A 26 -10.24 1.16 -5.71
N VAL A 27 -9.18 1.50 -4.96
CA VAL A 27 -9.11 2.69 -4.12
C VAL A 27 -8.60 3.91 -4.89
N GLY A 28 -7.86 3.66 -5.96
CA GLY A 28 -7.17 4.64 -6.78
C GLY A 28 -8.10 5.44 -7.70
N GLU A 29 -7.48 6.11 -8.66
CA GLU A 29 -8.18 6.98 -9.60
C GLU A 29 -7.97 6.58 -11.07
N SER A 30 -7.09 5.63 -11.35
CA SER A 30 -6.72 5.21 -12.71
C SER A 30 -6.67 3.69 -12.85
N SER A 31 -6.85 3.22 -14.08
CA SER A 31 -6.60 1.82 -14.43
C SER A 31 -5.14 1.39 -14.24
N ASP A 32 -4.21 2.35 -14.21
CA ASP A 32 -2.77 2.09 -13.97
C ASP A 32 -2.44 1.81 -12.51
N ASP A 33 -3.39 1.98 -11.58
CA ASP A 33 -3.21 1.67 -10.17
C ASP A 33 -3.09 0.14 -9.93
N ASP A 34 -3.35 -0.68 -10.96
CA ASP A 34 -2.98 -2.11 -10.99
C ASP A 34 -1.45 -2.36 -10.99
N LYS A 35 -0.64 -1.30 -11.11
CA LYS A 35 0.83 -1.35 -11.10
C LYS A 35 1.46 -0.45 -10.03
N THR A 36 0.70 0.00 -9.02
CA THR A 36 1.22 0.85 -7.94
C THR A 36 2.47 0.25 -7.28
N PHE A 37 2.47 -1.07 -7.06
CA PHE A 37 3.60 -1.83 -6.54
C PHE A 37 4.22 -2.63 -7.69
N ALA A 38 5.13 -2.00 -8.42
CA ALA A 38 5.79 -2.58 -9.59
C ALA A 38 7.08 -3.34 -9.27
N ALA A 39 7.80 -2.94 -8.20
CA ALA A 39 9.08 -3.53 -7.84
C ALA A 39 9.28 -3.57 -6.31
N ALA A 40 9.80 -4.69 -5.81
CA ALA A 40 10.15 -4.87 -4.40
C ALA A 40 11.63 -4.50 -4.19
N ASN A 41 11.95 -3.21 -4.25
CA ASN A 41 13.30 -2.66 -4.19
C ASN A 41 13.72 -2.18 -2.79
N TRP A 42 12.98 -2.56 -1.75
CA TRP A 42 13.34 -2.34 -0.36
C TRP A 42 13.50 -3.67 0.36
N GLN A 43 14.37 -3.73 1.35
CA GLN A 43 14.56 -4.92 2.19
C GLN A 43 14.54 -4.60 3.68
N ASP A 44 14.04 -5.55 4.48
CA ASP A 44 14.25 -5.55 5.92
C ASP A 44 15.60 -6.18 6.32
N LYS A 45 15.91 -6.15 7.62
CA LYS A 45 17.15 -6.74 8.17
C LYS A 45 17.31 -8.24 7.94
N ASP A 46 16.22 -8.94 7.67
CA ASP A 46 16.20 -10.39 7.46
C ASP A 46 16.24 -10.74 5.96
N GLY A 47 16.33 -9.74 5.08
CA GLY A 47 16.43 -9.88 3.63
C GLY A 47 15.09 -10.07 2.93
N ASN A 48 13.96 -9.86 3.61
CA ASN A 48 12.66 -9.93 2.96
C ASN A 48 12.43 -8.68 2.11
N LEU A 49 11.86 -8.86 0.92
CA LEU A 49 11.64 -7.81 -0.06
C LEU A 49 10.28 -7.12 0.10
N TYR A 50 10.27 -5.81 -0.10
CA TYR A 50 9.10 -4.95 0.00
C TYR A 50 9.05 -3.96 -1.14
N ALA A 51 7.85 -3.74 -1.66
CA ALA A 51 7.52 -2.58 -2.48
C ALA A 51 6.97 -1.48 -1.57
N VAL A 52 7.34 -0.23 -1.82
CA VAL A 52 6.84 0.91 -1.05
C VAL A 52 6.17 1.94 -1.96
N CYS A 53 5.17 2.64 -1.44
CA CYS A 53 4.60 3.80 -2.11
C CYS A 53 4.25 4.89 -1.10
N SER A 54 4.26 6.16 -1.54
CA SER A 54 3.72 7.27 -0.76
C SER A 54 2.92 8.20 -1.66
N THR A 55 1.63 8.33 -1.36
CA THR A 55 0.68 9.08 -2.20
C THR A 55 -0.19 10.01 -1.36
N ALA A 56 -0.69 11.07 -1.99
CA ALA A 56 -1.71 11.91 -1.38
C ALA A 56 -3.07 11.21 -1.51
N ILE A 57 -3.88 11.25 -0.47
CA ILE A 57 -5.22 10.65 -0.46
C ILE A 57 -6.28 11.63 0.02
N LYS A 58 -7.52 11.40 -0.43
CA LYS A 58 -8.73 12.06 0.07
C LYS A 58 -9.15 11.42 1.40
N SER A 59 -9.83 12.18 2.27
CA SER A 59 -10.32 11.63 3.56
C SER A 59 -11.27 10.45 3.40
N VAL A 60 -11.97 10.32 2.27
CA VAL A 60 -12.84 9.16 1.99
C VAL A 60 -12.08 7.83 1.97
N VAL A 61 -10.79 7.85 1.58
CA VAL A 61 -9.94 6.64 1.57
C VAL A 61 -9.72 6.12 2.99
N LEU A 62 -9.67 7.00 3.99
CA LEU A 62 -9.56 6.61 5.40
C LEU A 62 -10.82 5.86 5.89
N GLY A 63 -11.97 6.10 5.26
CA GLY A 63 -13.22 5.40 5.57
C GLY A 63 -13.30 3.99 4.99
N LEU A 64 -12.38 3.59 4.11
CA LEU A 64 -12.37 2.24 3.51
C LEU A 64 -11.76 1.20 4.45
N PHE A 65 -10.98 1.62 5.44
CA PHE A 65 -10.43 0.71 6.44
C PHE A 65 -11.55 0.14 7.31
N GLY A 66 -11.79 -1.16 7.20
CA GLY A 66 -12.84 -1.87 7.94
C GLY A 66 -14.19 -1.98 7.22
N VAL A 67 -14.27 -1.55 5.96
CA VAL A 67 -15.43 -1.82 5.09
C VAL A 67 -15.19 -3.08 4.26
N SER A 68 -16.25 -3.83 3.97
CA SER A 68 -16.18 -4.93 3.00
C SER A 68 -16.20 -4.38 1.57
N LEU A 69 -15.17 -4.66 0.78
CA LEU A 69 -15.09 -4.27 -0.63
C LEU A 69 -16.11 -5.02 -1.51
N THR A 70 -16.73 -6.08 -1.01
CA THR A 70 -17.85 -6.74 -1.70
C THR A 70 -19.10 -5.88 -1.75
N ASP A 71 -19.21 -4.92 -0.82
CA ASP A 71 -20.43 -4.13 -0.62
C ASP A 71 -20.33 -2.74 -1.26
N ILE A 72 -19.18 -2.41 -1.86
CA ILE A 72 -18.97 -1.14 -2.54
C ILE A 72 -19.29 -1.24 -4.03
N THR A 73 -19.66 -0.10 -4.61
CA THR A 73 -19.70 0.02 -6.07
C THR A 73 -18.29 0.28 -6.59
N LEU A 74 -17.80 -0.58 -7.47
CA LEU A 74 -16.48 -0.40 -8.08
C LEU A 74 -16.44 0.86 -8.96
N PRO A 75 -15.32 1.59 -8.96
CA PRO A 75 -15.16 2.72 -9.87
C PRO A 75 -15.06 2.23 -11.33
N THR A 76 -15.39 3.11 -12.26
CA THR A 76 -15.46 2.77 -13.71
C THR A 76 -14.13 2.31 -14.31
N HIS A 77 -13.00 2.71 -13.73
CA HIS A 77 -11.67 2.26 -14.15
C HIS A 77 -11.28 0.88 -13.59
N ALA A 78 -11.99 0.38 -12.57
CA ALA A 78 -11.69 -0.86 -11.85
C ALA A 78 -12.70 -1.97 -12.11
N VAL A 79 -13.44 -1.92 -13.23
CA VAL A 79 -14.51 -2.90 -13.55
C VAL A 79 -14.04 -4.35 -13.60
N ASN A 80 -12.73 -4.56 -13.80
CA ASN A 80 -12.11 -5.89 -13.86
C ASN A 80 -11.28 -6.21 -12.59
N ALA A 81 -11.40 -5.40 -11.54
CA ALA A 81 -10.64 -5.64 -10.32
C ALA A 81 -11.09 -6.95 -9.65
N ASP A 82 -10.12 -7.73 -9.17
CA ASP A 82 -10.38 -8.88 -8.32
C ASP A 82 -10.69 -8.39 -6.90
N VAL A 83 -11.98 -8.23 -6.61
CA VAL A 83 -12.49 -7.78 -5.31
C VAL A 83 -12.08 -8.73 -4.18
N THR A 84 -11.94 -10.03 -4.46
CA THR A 84 -11.54 -11.00 -3.43
C THR A 84 -10.07 -10.81 -3.07
N ALA A 85 -9.19 -10.66 -4.07
CA ALA A 85 -7.79 -10.36 -3.85
C ALA A 85 -7.60 -9.00 -3.15
N ALA A 86 -8.35 -7.98 -3.57
CA ALA A 86 -8.33 -6.67 -2.93
C ALA A 86 -8.77 -6.73 -1.45
N GLN A 87 -9.82 -7.50 -1.15
CA GLN A 87 -10.28 -7.69 0.24
C GLN A 87 -9.21 -8.41 1.07
N GLN A 88 -8.56 -9.43 0.51
CA GLN A 88 -7.44 -10.11 1.18
C GLN A 88 -6.31 -9.13 1.49
N ALA A 89 -5.96 -8.22 0.58
CA ALA A 89 -4.99 -7.18 0.87
C ALA A 89 -5.47 -6.24 1.99
N LEU A 90 -6.72 -5.77 1.93
CA LEU A 90 -7.29 -4.89 2.95
C LEU A 90 -7.27 -5.52 4.35
N ASP A 91 -7.59 -6.81 4.46
CA ASP A 91 -7.54 -7.58 5.71
C ASP A 91 -6.11 -7.72 6.26
N LYS A 92 -5.09 -7.58 5.41
CA LYS A 92 -3.67 -7.58 5.79
C LYS A 92 -3.13 -6.18 6.10
N VAL A 93 -3.87 -5.11 5.81
CA VAL A 93 -3.42 -3.74 6.13
C VAL A 93 -3.45 -3.53 7.64
N VAL A 94 -2.32 -3.09 8.18
CA VAL A 94 -2.19 -2.65 9.56
C VAL A 94 -1.71 -1.21 9.61
N MET A 95 -2.35 -0.42 10.47
CA MET A 95 -1.95 0.95 10.72
C MET A 95 -0.64 0.96 11.50
N TYR A 96 0.38 1.58 10.91
CA TYR A 96 1.67 1.79 11.52
C TYR A 96 1.54 2.65 12.78
N LYS A 97 2.23 2.21 13.84
CA LYS A 97 2.53 3.02 15.01
C LYS A 97 4.04 3.15 15.12
N GLN A 98 4.49 4.30 15.59
CA GLN A 98 5.91 4.57 15.76
C GLN A 98 6.61 3.45 16.56
N GLY A 99 7.66 2.87 16.00
CA GLY A 99 8.41 1.73 16.51
C GLY A 99 8.02 0.36 15.92
N ASP A 100 6.90 0.27 15.19
CA ASP A 100 6.48 -0.98 14.55
C ASP A 100 7.42 -1.37 13.40
N LYS A 101 7.72 -2.66 13.28
CA LYS A 101 8.54 -3.23 12.21
C LYS A 101 7.69 -3.93 11.17
N VAL A 102 8.18 -3.96 9.93
CA VAL A 102 7.56 -4.70 8.84
C VAL A 102 7.50 -6.20 9.10
N SER A 103 6.54 -6.83 8.43
CA SER A 103 6.34 -8.28 8.46
C SER A 103 5.86 -8.73 7.09
N THR A 104 6.37 -9.86 6.61
CA THR A 104 5.95 -10.47 5.35
C THR A 104 4.48 -10.89 5.32
N ALA A 105 3.82 -10.96 6.48
CA ALA A 105 2.43 -11.36 6.59
C ALA A 105 1.44 -10.18 6.52
N LYS A 106 1.91 -8.92 6.51
CA LYS A 106 1.08 -7.73 6.68
C LYS A 106 1.53 -6.59 5.76
N ILE A 107 0.57 -5.75 5.36
CA ILE A 107 0.85 -4.49 4.65
C ILE A 107 0.85 -3.37 5.69
N MET A 108 1.98 -2.67 5.84
CA MET A 108 2.03 -1.54 6.77
C MET A 108 1.55 -0.27 6.10
N CYS A 109 0.67 0.46 6.77
CA CYS A 109 0.09 1.73 6.32
C CYS A 109 0.33 2.82 7.35
N ALA A 110 1.15 3.81 7.00
CA ALA A 110 1.36 5.03 7.78
C ALA A 110 0.56 6.18 7.17
N ILE A 111 -0.20 6.91 8.00
CA ILE A 111 -0.97 8.08 7.59
C ILE A 111 -0.37 9.32 8.25
N ASP A 112 -0.08 10.34 7.43
CA ASP A 112 0.45 11.65 7.84
C ASP A 112 1.81 11.58 8.57
N PHE A 113 2.59 10.52 8.31
CA PHE A 113 4.01 10.44 8.66
C PHE A 113 4.89 10.86 7.49
N GLU A 114 6.08 11.38 7.80
CA GLU A 114 7.10 11.60 6.78
C GLU A 114 7.54 10.25 6.21
N PRO A 115 7.47 10.03 4.87
CA PRO A 115 7.61 8.69 4.30
C PRO A 115 8.96 8.03 4.57
N LEU A 116 10.08 8.75 4.39
CA LEU A 116 11.41 8.16 4.51
C LEU A 116 11.73 7.80 5.98
N ALA A 117 11.35 8.67 6.90
CA ALA A 117 11.45 8.42 8.34
C ALA A 117 10.57 7.24 8.77
N ALA A 118 9.37 7.09 8.18
CA ALA A 118 8.52 5.95 8.44
C ALA A 118 9.16 4.64 7.93
N PHE A 119 9.75 4.63 6.73
CA PHE A 119 10.43 3.44 6.20
C PHE A 119 11.69 3.07 7.02
N ASP A 120 12.47 4.05 7.45
CA ASP A 120 13.63 3.83 8.31
C ASP A 120 13.22 3.25 9.67
N ASP A 121 12.19 3.84 10.30
CA ASP A 121 11.65 3.32 11.56
C ASP A 121 11.01 1.94 11.42
N MET A 122 10.43 1.63 10.25
CA MET A 122 9.97 0.29 9.88
C MET A 122 11.09 -0.73 9.73
N GLY A 123 12.35 -0.28 9.61
CA GLY A 123 13.53 -1.10 9.40
C GLY A 123 13.76 -1.48 7.94
N LEU A 124 13.25 -0.67 6.99
CA LEU A 124 13.44 -0.88 5.57
C LEU A 124 14.63 -0.08 5.05
N THR A 125 15.38 -0.69 4.14
CA THR A 125 16.49 -0.05 3.42
C THR A 125 16.30 -0.25 1.92
N ILE A 126 16.67 0.75 1.12
CA ILE A 126 16.61 0.62 -0.34
C ILE A 126 17.70 -0.35 -0.80
N ILE A 127 17.35 -1.24 -1.72
CA ILE A 127 18.31 -2.05 -2.44
C ILE A 127 18.79 -1.17 -3.58
N GLU A 128 20.07 -0.76 -3.54
CA GLU A 128 20.71 -0.18 -4.71
C GLU A 128 20.71 -1.25 -5.81
N SER A 129 19.72 -1.19 -6.69
CA SER A 129 19.78 -1.92 -7.94
C SER A 129 20.86 -1.24 -8.76
N ASP A 130 21.99 -1.91 -8.93
CA ASP A 130 22.93 -1.59 -9.99
C ASP A 130 22.12 -1.44 -11.28
N LEU A 131 21.96 -0.20 -11.75
CA LEU A 131 21.47 0.08 -13.09
C LEU A 131 22.57 -0.38 -14.04
N VAL A 132 22.45 -1.61 -14.53
CA VAL A 132 23.21 -2.12 -15.69
C VAL A 132 22.41 -1.85 -16.95
#